data_AF-A0A971NQY4-F1
#
_entry.id   AF-A0A971NQY4-F1
#
_cell.length_a   1.000
_cell.length_b   1.000
_cell.length_c   1.000
_cell.angle_alpha   90.00
_cell.angle_beta   90.00
_cell.angle_gamma   90.00
#
_symmetry.space_group_name_H-M   'P 1'
#
loop_
_entity.id
_entity.type
_entity.pdbx_description
1 polymer ?
#
loop_
_entity_poly.entity_id
_entity_poly.type
_entity_poly.pdbx_seq_one_letter_code
_entity_poly.pdbx_strand_id
1 'polypeptide(L)'
;LSSNSVEAVYTLNSGVEEKPYQCQNRYGFMEAVAIPFTGEFAKVEHKECIHDGFTYCRYIISWEETIYIKFKQIRNILLLAGLFISILLALVLSPPALVTWFFAFLASIYCFSYYVNRSEVERLRSQVQYQGHAAEQLLAESNKRFRDAELIQEIGQAISTELDINKLLRTVMVTLEKYFDYDRGMVLLANKDKTFLTYKAGFGYSPQQEAFFSSAALHLNKPESKGPFVRAFNEQKPYLVNNVDDIIGELSERSRNLVGIAGAHSFICVPIIYENESLGVL
;
A
#
# COMPACT_ATOMS: atom_id res chain seq x y z
N LEU A 1 14.01 26.84 -21.86
CA LEU A 1 13.54 26.37 -20.54
C LEU A 1 14.21 27.23 -19.47
N SER A 2 13.49 27.61 -18.42
CA SER A 2 14.05 28.30 -17.24
C SER A 2 14.83 27.33 -16.35
N SER A 3 15.58 27.83 -15.37
CA SER A 3 16.38 27.03 -14.41
C SER A 3 15.56 26.00 -13.63
N ASN A 4 14.24 26.21 -13.52
CA ASN A 4 13.30 25.43 -12.73
C ASN A 4 12.31 24.61 -13.58
N SER A 5 12.69 24.31 -14.82
CA SER A 5 11.84 23.53 -15.73
C SER A 5 12.66 22.51 -16.52
N VAL A 6 12.11 21.32 -16.70
CA VAL A 6 12.68 20.25 -17.53
C VAL A 6 11.63 19.76 -18.50
N GLU A 7 12.08 19.41 -19.70
CA GLU A 7 11.25 18.82 -20.73
C GLU A 7 11.50 17.30 -20.79
N ALA A 8 10.42 16.54 -20.80
CA ALA A 8 10.43 15.09 -21.02
C ALA A 8 9.61 14.78 -22.27
N VAL A 9 10.24 14.09 -23.22
CA VAL A 9 9.60 13.65 -24.46
C VAL A 9 9.50 12.13 -24.45
N TYR A 10 8.32 11.62 -24.74
CA TYR A 10 8.03 10.19 -24.78
C TYR A 10 7.56 9.77 -26.18
N THR A 11 8.31 8.86 -26.80
CA THR A 11 8.01 8.30 -28.12
C THR A 11 7.64 6.83 -27.98
N LEU A 12 6.58 6.39 -28.64
CA LEU A 12 6.20 4.98 -28.69
C LEU A 12 7.17 4.19 -29.56
N ASN A 13 7.50 2.98 -29.10
CA ASN A 13 8.17 2.00 -29.94
C ASN A 13 7.19 1.44 -30.99
N SER A 14 7.75 1.02 -32.14
CA SER A 14 6.95 0.42 -33.22
C SER A 14 6.13 -0.78 -32.72
N GLY A 15 4.84 -0.81 -33.04
CA GLY A 15 3.91 -1.89 -32.67
C GLY A 15 3.32 -1.80 -31.26
N VAL A 16 3.62 -0.75 -30.50
CA VAL A 16 3.05 -0.52 -29.17
C VAL A 16 1.87 0.44 -29.26
N GLU A 17 0.69 -0.01 -28.87
CA GLU A 17 -0.49 0.84 -28.68
C GLU A 17 -0.69 1.12 -27.20
N GLU A 18 -0.69 2.39 -26.82
CA GLU A 18 -1.00 2.81 -25.46
C GLU A 18 -2.45 3.29 -25.34
N LYS A 19 -2.96 3.22 -24.12
CA LYS A 19 -4.29 3.71 -23.72
C LYS A 19 -4.17 5.02 -22.93
N PRO A 20 -5.20 5.89 -22.95
CA PRO A 20 -5.16 7.19 -22.28
C PRO A 20 -4.77 7.18 -20.80
N TYR A 21 -5.15 6.13 -20.05
CA TYR A 21 -4.80 6.02 -18.63
C TYR A 21 -3.28 5.85 -18.40
N GLN A 22 -2.53 5.34 -19.37
CA GLN A 22 -1.07 5.22 -19.26
C GLN A 22 -0.40 6.60 -19.33
N CYS A 23 -0.93 7.50 -20.16
CA CYS A 23 -0.52 8.90 -20.19
C CYS A 23 -0.86 9.63 -18.89
N GLN A 24 -2.04 9.36 -18.31
CA GLN A 24 -2.43 9.92 -17.00
C GLN A 24 -1.52 9.41 -15.87
N ASN A 25 -1.15 8.12 -15.90
CA ASN A 25 -0.24 7.56 -14.90
C ASN A 25 1.17 8.20 -14.98
N ARG A 26 1.71 8.38 -16.19
CA ARG A 26 2.97 9.11 -16.40
C ARG A 26 2.88 10.55 -15.91
N TYR A 27 1.78 11.24 -16.20
CA TYR A 27 1.53 12.59 -15.72
C TYR A 27 1.63 12.65 -14.19
N GLY A 28 0.95 11.76 -13.48
CA GLY A 28 1.02 11.68 -12.01
C GLY A 28 2.42 11.35 -11.48
N PHE A 29 3.16 10.47 -12.15
CA PHE A 29 4.56 10.18 -11.79
C PHE A 29 5.43 11.43 -11.92
N MET A 30 5.27 12.19 -13.01
CA MET A 30 6.03 13.43 -13.25
C MET A 30 5.67 14.55 -12.26
N GLU A 31 4.41 14.66 -11.83
CA GLU A 31 4.02 15.58 -10.76
C GLU A 31 4.71 15.23 -9.44
N ALA A 32 4.86 13.93 -9.13
CA ALA A 32 5.46 13.47 -7.89
C ALA A 32 6.99 13.66 -7.81
N VAL A 33 7.69 13.83 -8.94
CA VAL A 33 9.17 13.94 -9.00
C VAL A 33 9.69 15.13 -8.18
N ALA A 34 8.95 16.21 -8.03
CA ALA A 34 9.40 17.38 -7.27
C ALA A 34 9.18 17.26 -5.75
N ILE A 35 8.32 16.36 -5.27
CA ILE A 35 8.00 16.22 -3.85
C ILE A 35 9.27 15.96 -3.02
N PRO A 36 10.19 15.06 -3.41
CA PRO A 36 11.42 14.82 -2.65
C PRO A 36 12.41 15.99 -2.64
N PHE A 37 12.20 17.07 -3.40
CA PHE A 37 13.14 18.20 -3.46
C PHE A 37 12.52 19.50 -2.95
N THR A 38 11.24 19.71 -3.27
CA THR A 38 10.51 20.94 -2.96
C THR A 38 9.52 20.76 -1.82
N GLY A 39 9.01 19.55 -1.60
CA GLY A 39 7.91 19.26 -0.68
C GLY A 39 6.53 19.41 -1.31
N GLU A 40 6.45 19.86 -2.56
CA GLU A 40 5.21 20.09 -3.29
C GLU A 40 5.23 19.34 -4.63
N PHE A 41 4.06 19.16 -5.23
CA PHE A 41 3.94 18.57 -6.56
C PHE A 41 4.51 19.52 -7.63
N ALA A 42 5.19 18.96 -8.63
CA ALA A 42 5.57 19.72 -9.81
C ALA A 42 4.33 20.08 -10.61
N LYS A 43 4.32 21.26 -11.22
CA LYS A 43 3.34 21.62 -12.23
C LYS A 43 3.77 21.00 -13.56
N VAL A 44 2.95 20.09 -14.08
CA VAL A 44 3.20 19.41 -15.35
C VAL A 44 2.27 19.97 -16.42
N GLU A 45 2.83 20.45 -17.53
CA GLU A 45 2.05 20.80 -18.71
C GLU A 45 2.20 19.69 -19.76
N HIS A 46 1.08 19.09 -20.16
CA HIS A 46 1.01 18.03 -21.17
C HIS A 46 0.16 18.53 -22.35
N LYS A 47 0.79 19.27 -23.27
CA LYS A 47 0.10 19.94 -24.40
C LYS A 47 0.13 19.15 -25.71
N GLU A 48 1.14 18.30 -25.89
CA GLU A 48 1.29 17.47 -27.08
C GLU A 48 1.20 16.01 -26.61
N CYS A 49 0.17 15.29 -27.08
CA CYS A 49 -0.15 13.93 -26.63
C CYS A 49 -0.47 13.04 -27.83
N ILE A 50 0.00 11.79 -27.79
CA ILE A 50 -0.28 10.79 -28.83
C ILE A 50 -1.77 10.54 -29.06
N HIS A 51 -2.60 10.70 -28.03
CA HIS A 51 -4.05 10.50 -28.12
C HIS A 51 -4.79 11.67 -28.79
N ASP A 52 -4.13 12.83 -28.89
CA ASP A 52 -4.66 14.02 -29.56
C ASP A 52 -4.16 14.15 -31.01
N GLY A 53 -3.52 13.10 -31.54
CA GLY A 53 -3.01 13.03 -32.91
C GLY A 53 -1.56 13.44 -33.10
N PHE A 54 -0.80 13.67 -32.02
CA PHE A 54 0.64 13.94 -32.10
C PHE A 54 1.46 12.63 -32.20
N THR A 55 2.70 12.73 -32.66
CA THR A 55 3.60 11.56 -32.81
C THR A 55 4.31 11.15 -31.51
N TYR A 56 4.25 11.99 -30.47
CA TYR A 56 4.90 11.78 -29.18
C TYR A 56 4.10 12.50 -28.08
N CYS A 57 4.38 12.15 -26.82
CA CYS A 57 3.90 12.92 -25.67
C CYS A 57 5.00 13.85 -25.16
N ARG A 58 4.66 15.12 -24.91
CA ARG A 58 5.58 16.14 -24.40
C ARG A 58 5.09 16.68 -23.08
N TYR A 59 5.93 16.54 -22.07
CA TYR A 59 5.67 17.00 -20.72
C TYR A 59 6.69 18.08 -20.35
N ILE A 60 6.19 19.26 -20.00
CA ILE A 60 7.00 20.32 -19.41
C ILE A 60 6.77 20.29 -17.91
N ILE A 61 7.78 19.86 -17.18
CA ILE A 61 7.75 19.70 -15.73
C ILE A 61 8.40 20.95 -15.14
N SER A 62 7.65 21.70 -14.34
CA SER A 62 8.12 22.91 -13.68
C SER A 62 7.87 22.83 -12.19
N TRP A 63 8.80 23.35 -11.39
CA TRP A 63 8.65 23.39 -9.95
C TRP A 63 8.91 24.79 -9.43
N GLU A 64 8.24 25.15 -8.34
CA GLU A 64 8.52 26.43 -7.69
C GLU A 64 9.89 26.35 -7.01
N GLU A 65 10.77 27.28 -7.36
CA GLU A 65 12.01 27.45 -6.61
C GLU A 65 11.65 27.87 -5.19
N THR A 66 12.14 27.11 -4.22
CA THR A 66 11.87 27.38 -2.81
C THR A 66 12.28 28.81 -2.47
N ILE A 67 11.39 29.52 -1.78
CA ILE A 67 11.58 30.91 -1.31
C ILE A 67 12.95 31.10 -0.63
N TYR A 68 13.48 30.03 -0.05
CA TYR A 68 14.78 29.96 0.58
C TYR A 68 15.99 30.15 -0.35
N ILE A 69 15.98 29.56 -1.55
CA ILE A 69 17.04 29.75 -2.54
C ILE A 69 17.07 31.23 -2.94
N LYS A 70 15.89 31.85 -3.09
CA LYS A 70 15.75 33.29 -3.30
C LYS A 70 16.28 34.09 -2.11
N PHE A 71 16.00 33.71 -0.86
CA PHE A 71 16.56 34.39 0.32
C PHE A 71 18.10 34.25 0.43
N LYS A 72 18.67 33.11 0.06
CA LYS A 72 20.14 32.93 -0.03
C LYS A 72 20.73 33.87 -1.09
N GLN A 73 20.09 34.00 -2.26
CA GLN A 73 20.51 34.93 -3.31
C GLN A 73 20.38 36.40 -2.84
N ILE A 74 19.26 36.77 -2.21
CA ILE A 74 19.04 38.09 -1.64
C ILE A 74 20.12 38.42 -0.59
N ARG A 75 20.45 37.48 0.31
CA ARG A 75 21.54 37.65 1.28
C ARG A 75 22.87 38.00 0.59
N ASN A 76 23.21 37.28 -0.48
CA ASN A 76 24.46 37.50 -1.21
C ASN A 76 24.45 38.88 -1.93
N ILE A 77 23.31 39.31 -2.46
CA ILE A 77 23.15 40.64 -3.06
C ILE A 77 23.26 41.73 -1.98
N LEU A 78 22.61 41.56 -0.84
CA LEU A 78 22.68 42.49 0.31
C LEU A 78 24.11 42.64 0.85
N LEU A 79 24.89 41.54 0.86
CA LEU A 79 26.30 41.56 1.22
C LEU A 79 27.11 42.48 0.30
N LEU A 80 26.96 42.33 -1.02
CA LEU A 80 27.65 43.17 -2.01
C LEU A 80 27.20 44.62 -1.96
N ALA A 81 25.89 44.84 -1.85
CA ALA A 81 25.30 46.18 -1.76
C ALA A 81 25.76 46.93 -0.50
N GLY A 82 25.79 46.25 0.65
CA GLY A 82 26.26 46.87 1.88
C GLY A 82 27.75 47.17 1.85
N LEU A 83 28.58 46.31 1.23
CA LEU A 83 30.00 46.61 1.02
C LEU A 83 30.19 47.88 0.18
N PHE A 84 29.41 48.02 -0.90
CA PHE A 84 29.41 49.24 -1.72
C PHE A 84 28.97 50.49 -0.94
N ILE A 85 27.90 50.38 -0.14
CA ILE A 85 27.43 51.46 0.74
C ILE A 85 28.49 51.82 1.79
N SER A 86 29.24 50.85 2.30
CA SER A 86 30.37 51.09 3.23
C SER A 86 31.39 52.06 2.64
N ILE A 87 31.76 51.83 1.38
CA ILE A 87 32.76 52.61 0.65
C ILE A 87 32.25 54.04 0.44
N LEU A 88 30.97 54.21 0.09
CA LEU A 88 30.36 55.52 -0.08
C LEU A 88 30.27 56.29 1.24
N LEU A 89 29.86 55.64 2.33
CA LEU A 89 29.77 56.26 3.65
C LEU A 89 31.15 56.70 4.17
N ALA A 90 32.22 55.97 3.82
CA ALA A 90 33.58 56.30 4.22
C ALA A 90 34.06 57.68 3.71
N LEU A 91 33.45 58.21 2.64
CA LEU A 91 33.77 59.53 2.09
C LEU A 91 33.10 60.68 2.84
N VAL A 92 32.08 60.40 3.66
CA VAL A 92 31.19 61.42 4.26
C VAL A 92 31.18 61.39 5.79
N LEU A 93 31.34 60.20 6.41
CA LEU A 93 31.18 60.01 7.85
C LEU A 93 32.50 60.01 8.63
N SER A 94 32.41 60.36 9.92
CA SER A 94 33.53 60.27 10.86
C SER A 94 33.90 58.82 11.17
N PRO A 95 35.17 58.54 11.54
CA PRO A 95 35.64 57.18 11.81
C PRO A 95 34.81 56.40 12.85
N PRO A 96 34.36 56.98 13.98
CA PRO A 96 33.52 56.26 14.94
C PRO A 96 32.16 55.84 14.37
N ALA A 97 31.54 56.68 13.54
CA ALA A 97 30.25 56.37 12.94
C ALA A 97 30.36 55.22 11.92
N LEU A 98 31.46 55.16 11.16
CA LEU A 98 31.74 54.05 10.24
C LEU A 98 31.91 52.71 10.97
N VAL A 99 32.62 52.71 12.10
CA VAL A 99 32.78 51.50 12.93
C VAL A 99 31.42 51.00 13.43
N THR A 100 30.57 51.93 13.89
CA THR A 100 29.22 51.59 14.40
C THR A 100 28.34 51.02 13.28
N TRP A 101 28.40 51.59 12.09
CA TRP A 101 27.70 51.10 10.90
C TRP A 101 28.16 49.69 10.51
N PHE A 102 29.48 49.43 10.51
CA PHE A 102 30.03 48.13 10.12
C PHE A 102 29.57 47.00 11.06
N PHE A 103 29.61 47.23 12.37
CA PHE A 103 29.13 46.24 13.34
C PHE A 103 27.62 46.02 13.24
N ALA A 104 26.83 47.07 13.03
CA ALA A 104 25.39 46.93 12.82
C ALA A 104 25.08 46.13 11.55
N PHE A 105 25.81 46.39 10.46
CA PHE A 105 25.66 45.66 9.19
C PHE A 105 25.99 44.18 9.35
N LEU A 106 27.14 43.85 9.96
CA LEU A 106 27.52 42.45 10.22
C LEU A 106 26.50 41.73 11.11
N ALA A 107 26.03 42.37 12.18
CA ALA A 107 25.03 41.78 13.07
C ALA A 107 23.72 41.49 12.33
N SER A 108 23.28 42.40 11.46
CA SER A 108 22.07 42.21 10.65
C SER A 108 22.17 41.03 9.68
N ILE A 109 23.32 40.89 8.98
CA ILE A 109 23.56 39.76 8.08
C ILE A 109 23.64 38.45 8.84
N TYR A 110 24.33 38.44 9.99
CA TYR A 110 24.43 37.25 10.81
C TYR A 110 23.04 36.79 11.28
N CYS A 111 22.21 37.71 11.78
CA CYS A 111 20.85 37.41 12.20
C CYS A 111 19.99 36.87 11.04
N PHE A 112 20.05 37.52 9.88
CA PHE A 112 19.33 37.08 8.69
C PHE A 112 19.80 35.70 8.21
N SER A 113 21.12 35.47 8.15
CA SER A 113 21.70 34.17 7.76
C SER A 113 21.36 33.06 8.76
N TYR A 114 21.32 33.38 10.05
CA TYR A 114 20.92 32.43 11.09
C TYR A 114 19.45 32.03 10.94
N TYR A 115 18.55 32.99 10.74
CA TYR A 115 17.12 32.75 10.54
C TYR A 115 16.87 31.86 9.31
N VAL A 116 17.48 32.25 8.18
CA VAL A 116 17.48 31.50 6.92
C VAL A 116 17.97 30.06 7.20
N ASN A 117 19.18 29.88 7.71
CA ASN A 117 19.73 28.54 7.94
C ASN A 117 18.90 27.67 8.90
N ARG A 118 18.33 28.27 9.95
CA ARG A 118 17.46 27.55 10.89
C ARG A 118 16.21 26.99 10.22
N SER A 119 15.56 27.78 9.38
CA SER A 119 14.38 27.33 8.63
C SER A 119 14.70 26.20 7.64
N GLU A 120 15.88 26.22 7.01
CA GLU A 120 16.34 25.12 6.14
C GLU A 120 16.53 23.82 6.91
N VAL A 121 17.13 23.89 8.11
CA VAL A 121 17.31 22.71 8.97
C VAL A 121 15.97 22.12 9.41
N GLU A 122 15.00 22.95 9.78
CA GLU A 122 13.66 22.47 10.17
C GLU A 122 12.95 21.78 9.01
N ARG A 123 13.04 22.31 7.78
CA ARG A 123 12.48 21.68 6.58
C ARG A 123 13.18 20.37 6.21
N LEU A 124 14.51 20.34 6.27
CA LEU A 124 15.28 19.10 6.01
C LEU A 124 14.87 18.00 6.99
N ARG A 125 14.63 18.34 8.26
CA ARG A 125 14.12 17.38 9.26
C ARG A 125 12.75 16.84 8.89
N SER A 126 11.79 17.71 8.54
CA SER A 126 10.44 17.25 8.17
C SER A 126 10.47 16.37 6.92
N GLN A 127 11.34 16.67 5.96
CA GLN A 127 11.50 15.88 4.76
C GLN A 127 12.10 14.50 5.05
N VAL A 128 13.12 14.42 5.92
CA VAL A 128 13.68 13.15 6.38
C VAL A 128 12.64 12.32 7.12
N GLN A 129 11.80 12.94 7.95
CA GLN A 129 10.69 12.26 8.63
C GLN A 129 9.67 11.69 7.64
N TYR A 130 9.27 12.48 6.63
CA TYR A 130 8.37 12.03 5.59
C TYR A 130 8.94 10.84 4.81
N GLN A 131 10.21 10.93 4.39
CA GLN A 131 10.91 9.83 3.73
C GLN A 131 11.01 8.59 4.63
N GLY A 132 11.24 8.78 5.93
CA GLY A 132 11.24 7.70 6.92
C GLY A 132 9.89 6.98 6.99
N HIS A 133 8.78 7.71 7.08
CA HIS A 133 7.43 7.13 7.09
C HIS A 133 7.09 6.42 5.78
N ALA A 134 7.43 7.00 4.63
CA ALA A 134 7.23 6.35 3.35
C ALA A 134 8.04 5.03 3.25
N ALA A 135 9.29 5.03 3.71
CA ALA A 135 10.11 3.84 3.77
C ALA A 135 9.55 2.78 4.73
N GLU A 136 9.03 3.19 5.90
CA GLU A 136 8.37 2.31 6.87
C GLU A 136 7.14 1.62 6.27
N GLN A 137 6.30 2.36 5.54
CA GLN A 137 5.14 1.79 4.85
C GLN A 137 5.55 0.77 3.78
N LEU A 138 6.56 1.09 2.97
CA LEU A 138 7.08 0.17 1.95
C LEU A 138 7.68 -1.09 2.58
N LEU A 139 8.41 -0.96 3.68
CA LEU A 139 8.96 -2.10 4.44
C LEU A 139 7.84 -2.96 5.03
N ALA A 140 6.80 -2.35 5.58
CA ALA A 140 5.64 -3.07 6.10
C ALA A 140 4.93 -3.86 4.99
N GLU A 141 4.73 -3.25 3.81
CA GLU A 141 4.16 -3.93 2.65
C GLU A 141 5.06 -5.07 2.15
N SER A 142 6.37 -4.83 2.06
CA SER A 142 7.34 -5.85 1.67
C SER A 142 7.34 -7.03 2.64
N ASN A 143 7.32 -6.77 3.95
CA ASN A 143 7.25 -7.81 4.98
C ASN A 143 5.96 -8.63 4.88
N LYS A 144 4.82 -7.98 4.58
CA LYS A 144 3.56 -8.69 4.33
C LYS A 144 3.68 -9.64 3.14
N ARG A 145 4.16 -9.14 1.99
CA ARG A 145 4.35 -9.96 0.78
C ARG A 145 5.35 -11.10 0.99
N PHE A 146 6.39 -10.87 1.78
CA PHE A 146 7.37 -11.91 2.12
C PHE A 146 6.72 -13.03 2.94
N ARG A 147 5.92 -12.69 3.97
CA ARG A 147 5.15 -13.70 4.74
C ARG A 147 4.17 -14.47 3.87
N ASP A 148 3.47 -13.79 2.96
CA ASP A 148 2.56 -14.44 2.02
C ASP A 148 3.30 -15.46 1.12
N ALA A 149 4.51 -15.13 0.67
CA ALA A 149 5.35 -16.03 -0.13
C ALA A 149 5.90 -17.22 0.68
N GLU A 150 6.33 -17.00 1.92
CA GLU A 150 6.80 -18.04 2.84
C GLU A 150 5.69 -19.07 3.13
N LEU A 151 4.47 -18.58 3.36
CA LEU A 151 3.28 -19.41 3.50
C LEU A 151 3.05 -20.29 2.25
N ILE A 152 3.06 -19.68 1.05
CA ILE A 152 2.86 -20.42 -0.21
C ILE A 152 3.94 -21.49 -0.39
N GLN A 153 5.18 -21.17 -0.03
CA GLN A 153 6.29 -22.11 -0.08
C GLN A 153 6.10 -23.27 0.91
N GLU A 154 5.78 -23.00 2.17
CA GLU A 154 5.54 -24.04 3.19
C GLU A 154 4.37 -24.95 2.79
N ILE A 155 3.25 -24.38 2.32
CA ILE A 155 2.11 -25.15 1.81
C ILE A 155 2.51 -25.99 0.60
N GLY A 156 3.22 -25.41 -0.37
CA GLY A 156 3.68 -26.12 -1.58
C GLY A 156 4.61 -27.29 -1.24
N GLN A 157 5.49 -27.12 -0.26
CA GLN A 157 6.36 -28.17 0.24
C GLN A 157 5.56 -29.29 0.94
N ALA A 158 4.58 -28.93 1.77
CA ALA A 158 3.71 -29.90 2.42
C ALA A 158 2.95 -30.75 1.39
N ILE A 159 2.37 -30.11 0.37
CA ILE A 159 1.66 -30.79 -0.74
C ILE A 159 2.59 -31.74 -1.51
N SER A 160 3.84 -31.35 -1.73
CA SER A 160 4.80 -32.14 -2.52
C SER A 160 5.35 -33.36 -1.76
N THR A 161 5.33 -33.33 -0.43
CA THR A 161 5.99 -34.35 0.41
C THR A 161 5.01 -35.34 1.04
N GLU A 162 3.78 -34.91 1.33
CA GLU A 162 2.80 -35.70 2.06
C GLU A 162 1.77 -36.36 1.12
N LEU A 163 1.82 -37.69 1.04
CA LEU A 163 0.90 -38.48 0.22
C LEU A 163 -0.44 -38.77 0.93
N ASP A 164 -0.51 -38.63 2.26
CA ASP A 164 -1.75 -38.80 3.03
C ASP A 164 -2.52 -37.49 3.12
N ILE A 165 -3.70 -37.45 2.49
CA ILE A 165 -4.55 -36.25 2.46
C ILE A 165 -4.92 -35.72 3.85
N ASN A 166 -5.10 -36.58 4.86
CA ASN A 166 -5.47 -36.12 6.20
C ASN A 166 -4.28 -35.50 6.93
N LYS A 167 -3.07 -36.05 6.71
CA LYS A 167 -1.84 -35.44 7.25
C LYS A 167 -1.56 -34.12 6.55
N LEU A 168 -1.68 -34.09 5.22
CA LEU A 168 -1.51 -32.87 4.43
C LEU A 168 -2.43 -31.76 4.91
N LEU A 169 -3.74 -32.04 5.02
CA LEU A 169 -4.71 -31.04 5.46
C LEU A 169 -4.42 -30.55 6.88
N ARG A 170 -4.01 -31.43 7.80
CA ARG A 170 -3.58 -31.00 9.14
C ARG A 170 -2.37 -30.06 9.09
N THR A 171 -1.35 -30.40 8.32
CA THR A 171 -0.16 -29.54 8.15
C THR A 171 -0.56 -28.19 7.58
N VAL A 172 -1.39 -28.17 6.52
CA VAL A 172 -1.90 -26.92 5.92
C VAL A 172 -2.68 -26.10 6.94
N MET A 173 -3.57 -26.69 7.73
CA MET A 173 -4.32 -25.95 8.76
C MET A 173 -3.42 -25.35 9.85
N VAL A 174 -2.39 -26.08 10.30
CA VAL A 174 -1.40 -25.57 11.27
C VAL A 174 -0.57 -24.43 10.67
N THR A 175 -0.18 -24.55 9.39
CA THR A 175 0.51 -23.46 8.69
C THR A 175 -0.40 -22.24 8.55
N LEU A 176 -1.68 -22.42 8.22
CA LEU A 176 -2.64 -21.32 8.16
C LEU A 176 -2.81 -20.61 9.51
N GLU A 177 -2.91 -21.35 10.61
CA GLU A 177 -2.96 -20.80 11.98
C GLU A 177 -1.72 -19.95 12.32
N LYS A 178 -0.54 -20.37 11.86
CA LYS A 178 0.72 -19.67 12.11
C LYS A 178 0.84 -18.34 11.34
N TYR A 179 0.35 -18.29 10.10
CA TYR A 179 0.58 -17.15 9.20
C TYR A 179 -0.61 -16.20 9.07
N PHE A 180 -1.83 -16.63 9.38
CA PHE A 180 -3.01 -15.76 9.36
C PHE A 180 -3.50 -15.44 10.77
N ASP A 181 -3.92 -14.19 10.97
CA ASP A 181 -4.59 -13.73 12.19
C ASP A 181 -6.07 -14.17 12.22
N TYR A 182 -6.37 -15.43 11.88
CA TYR A 182 -7.70 -16.00 12.03
C TYR A 182 -7.82 -16.72 13.36
N ASP A 183 -8.93 -16.53 14.07
CA ASP A 183 -9.16 -17.21 15.35
C ASP A 183 -9.36 -18.71 15.16
N ARG A 184 -9.92 -19.12 14.01
CA ARG A 184 -10.38 -20.48 13.72
C ARG A 184 -10.34 -20.76 12.23
N GLY A 185 -10.20 -22.03 11.85
CA GLY A 185 -10.34 -22.48 10.47
C GLY A 185 -10.67 -23.96 10.41
N MET A 186 -11.45 -24.39 9.43
CA MET A 186 -11.73 -25.80 9.19
C MET A 186 -11.76 -26.12 7.71
N VAL A 187 -11.34 -27.32 7.34
CA VAL A 187 -11.48 -27.83 5.98
C VAL A 187 -12.44 -29.01 5.97
N LEU A 188 -13.44 -28.93 5.08
CA LEU A 188 -14.39 -30.00 4.83
C LEU A 188 -14.22 -30.54 3.41
N LEU A 189 -14.12 -31.86 3.27
CA LEU A 189 -14.07 -32.51 1.97
C LEU A 189 -15.37 -33.25 1.67
N ALA A 190 -15.74 -33.24 0.39
CA ALA A 190 -16.86 -34.03 -0.11
C ALA A 190 -16.53 -35.53 -0.07
N ASN A 191 -17.53 -36.36 0.21
CA ASN A 191 -17.40 -37.80 -0.01
C ASN A 191 -17.31 -38.13 -1.51
N LYS A 192 -16.95 -39.38 -1.85
CA LYS A 192 -16.81 -39.84 -3.24
C LYS A 192 -18.04 -39.56 -4.11
N ASP A 193 -19.23 -39.69 -3.53
CA ASP A 193 -20.51 -39.49 -4.23
C ASP A 193 -20.95 -38.02 -4.25
N LYS A 194 -20.15 -37.09 -3.70
CA LYS A 194 -20.41 -35.65 -3.60
C LYS A 194 -21.77 -35.30 -2.98
N THR A 195 -22.21 -36.12 -2.03
CA THR A 195 -23.51 -35.98 -1.35
C THR A 195 -23.38 -35.33 0.02
N PHE A 196 -22.20 -35.37 0.63
CA PHE A 196 -21.92 -34.83 1.96
C PHE A 196 -20.54 -34.17 2.06
N LEU A 197 -20.46 -33.04 2.77
CA LEU A 197 -19.21 -32.49 3.29
C LEU A 197 -18.90 -33.10 4.66
N THR A 198 -17.64 -33.48 4.86
CA THR A 198 -17.11 -34.08 6.08
C THR A 198 -15.88 -33.32 6.56
N TYR A 199 -15.84 -33.02 7.85
CA TYR A 199 -14.68 -32.39 8.49
C TYR A 199 -13.42 -33.25 8.36
N LYS A 200 -12.28 -32.63 8.05
CA LYS A 200 -10.98 -33.32 7.91
C LYS A 200 -9.90 -32.78 8.82
N ALA A 201 -9.82 -31.46 8.96
CA ALA A 201 -8.84 -30.79 9.81
C ALA A 201 -9.33 -29.37 10.16
N GLY A 202 -8.76 -28.79 11.21
CA GLY A 202 -9.07 -27.42 11.64
C GLY A 202 -8.21 -26.99 12.83
N PHE A 203 -8.32 -25.71 13.18
CA PHE A 203 -7.67 -25.09 14.34
C PHE A 203 -8.62 -24.10 15.02
N GLY A 204 -8.33 -23.72 16.27
CA GLY A 204 -9.17 -22.79 17.03
C GLY A 204 -10.48 -23.38 17.61
N TYR A 205 -10.63 -24.70 17.60
CA TYR A 205 -11.80 -25.41 18.15
C TYR A 205 -11.45 -26.22 19.41
N SER A 206 -12.38 -26.29 20.37
CA SER A 206 -12.25 -27.19 21.51
C SER A 206 -12.41 -28.66 21.09
N PRO A 207 -11.91 -29.63 21.88
CA PRO A 207 -12.11 -31.05 21.58
C PRO A 207 -13.59 -31.46 21.44
N GLN A 208 -14.50 -30.78 22.15
CA GLN A 208 -15.94 -31.04 22.00
C GLN A 208 -16.49 -30.50 20.68
N GLN A 209 -16.05 -29.31 20.26
CA GLN A 209 -16.42 -28.71 18.98
C GLN A 209 -15.92 -29.57 17.81
N GLU A 210 -14.67 -30.03 17.88
CA GLU A 210 -14.09 -30.88 16.85
C GLU A 210 -14.79 -32.24 16.73
N ALA A 211 -15.16 -32.87 17.86
CA ALA A 211 -15.96 -34.09 17.85
C ALA A 211 -17.35 -33.88 17.24
N PHE A 212 -17.96 -32.71 17.47
CA PHE A 212 -19.22 -32.34 16.83
C PHE A 212 -19.07 -32.19 15.30
N PHE A 213 -18.06 -31.45 14.82
CA PHE A 213 -17.81 -31.30 13.38
C PHE A 213 -17.47 -32.64 12.71
N SER A 214 -16.72 -33.50 13.38
CA SER A 214 -16.35 -34.83 12.87
C SER A 214 -17.55 -35.77 12.73
N SER A 215 -18.58 -35.61 13.57
CA SER A 215 -19.83 -36.38 13.49
C SER A 215 -20.90 -35.73 12.61
N ALA A 216 -20.76 -34.43 12.31
CA ALA A 216 -21.70 -33.68 11.51
C ALA A 216 -21.41 -33.81 10.00
N ALA A 217 -22.18 -34.66 9.31
CA ALA A 217 -22.20 -34.66 7.83
C ALA A 217 -23.15 -33.58 7.29
N LEU A 218 -22.67 -32.71 6.40
CA LEU A 218 -23.47 -31.66 5.75
C LEU A 218 -23.94 -32.11 4.38
N HIS A 219 -25.25 -32.29 4.19
CA HIS A 219 -25.81 -32.72 2.91
C HIS A 219 -25.72 -31.62 1.85
N LEU A 220 -25.17 -31.97 0.69
CA LEU A 220 -25.03 -31.09 -0.47
C LEU A 220 -26.28 -31.10 -1.38
N ASN A 221 -27.01 -32.22 -1.41
CA ASN A 221 -28.05 -32.47 -2.44
C ASN A 221 -29.48 -32.13 -1.99
N LYS A 222 -29.66 -31.55 -0.80
CA LYS A 222 -31.00 -31.20 -0.29
C LYS A 222 -31.36 -29.77 -0.73
N PRO A 223 -32.53 -29.52 -1.31
CA PRO A 223 -32.95 -28.17 -1.73
C PRO A 223 -32.97 -27.13 -0.59
N GLU A 224 -33.14 -27.61 0.65
CA GLU A 224 -33.17 -26.80 1.87
C GLU A 224 -31.76 -26.44 2.39
N SER A 225 -30.71 -27.09 1.87
CA SER A 225 -29.32 -26.84 2.27
C SER A 225 -28.78 -25.55 1.63
N LYS A 226 -29.21 -24.39 2.12
CA LYS A 226 -28.80 -23.06 1.62
C LYS A 226 -27.67 -22.40 2.42
N GLY A 227 -27.01 -23.14 3.31
CA GLY A 227 -25.93 -22.61 4.13
C GLY A 227 -24.70 -22.19 3.30
N PRO A 228 -23.89 -21.23 3.77
CA PRO A 228 -22.70 -20.73 3.07
C PRO A 228 -21.75 -21.81 2.57
N PHE A 229 -21.53 -22.88 3.34
CA PHE A 229 -20.68 -24.01 2.93
C PHE A 229 -21.21 -24.74 1.70
N VAL A 230 -22.52 -24.95 1.62
CA VAL A 230 -23.16 -25.63 0.49
C VAL A 230 -23.24 -24.72 -0.73
N ARG A 231 -23.52 -23.43 -0.54
CA ARG A 231 -23.50 -22.44 -1.62
C ARG A 231 -22.10 -22.28 -2.20
N ALA A 232 -21.07 -22.15 -1.36
CA ALA A 232 -19.68 -22.05 -1.81
C ALA A 232 -19.29 -23.26 -2.66
N PHE A 233 -19.63 -24.46 -2.19
CA PHE A 233 -19.37 -25.71 -2.91
C PHE A 233 -20.11 -25.78 -4.25
N ASN A 234 -21.42 -25.51 -4.28
CA ASN A 234 -22.24 -25.68 -5.48
C ASN A 234 -22.05 -24.56 -6.51
N GLU A 235 -21.90 -23.31 -6.06
CA GLU A 235 -21.76 -22.14 -6.93
C GLU A 235 -20.31 -21.85 -7.32
N GLN A 236 -19.34 -22.55 -6.71
CA GLN A 236 -17.90 -22.40 -6.97
C GLN A 236 -17.40 -20.96 -6.77
N LYS A 237 -17.98 -20.29 -5.78
CA LYS A 237 -17.63 -18.91 -5.43
C LYS A 237 -17.37 -18.78 -3.94
N PRO A 238 -16.42 -17.93 -3.54
CA PRO A 238 -16.23 -17.62 -2.13
C PRO A 238 -17.43 -16.84 -1.58
N TYR A 239 -17.78 -17.11 -0.32
CA TYR A 239 -18.81 -16.38 0.42
C TYR A 239 -18.21 -15.75 1.66
N LEU A 240 -18.29 -14.42 1.74
CA LEU A 240 -17.92 -13.66 2.93
C LEU A 240 -19.18 -13.35 3.75
N VAL A 241 -19.18 -13.74 5.01
CA VAL A 241 -20.22 -13.45 6.00
C VAL A 241 -19.61 -12.50 7.02
N ASN A 242 -19.96 -11.22 6.95
CA ASN A 242 -19.45 -10.20 7.88
C ASN A 242 -20.10 -10.30 9.26
N ASN A 243 -21.37 -10.72 9.31
CA ASN A 243 -22.07 -10.99 10.55
C ASN A 243 -22.96 -12.23 10.36
N VAL A 244 -22.77 -13.22 11.22
CA VAL A 244 -23.56 -14.44 11.21
C VAL A 244 -25.04 -14.17 11.49
N ASP A 245 -25.36 -13.22 12.36
CA ASP A 245 -26.74 -12.94 12.78
C ASP A 245 -27.63 -12.56 11.59
N ASP A 246 -27.06 -11.95 10.55
CA ASP A 246 -27.75 -11.53 9.33
C ASP A 246 -28.24 -12.73 8.50
N ILE A 247 -27.57 -13.88 8.61
CA ILE A 247 -27.89 -15.08 7.81
C ILE A 247 -28.59 -16.16 8.62
N ILE A 248 -28.59 -16.10 9.97
CA ILE A 248 -29.17 -17.13 10.85
C ILE A 248 -30.62 -17.47 10.47
N GLY A 249 -31.42 -16.48 10.08
CA GLY A 249 -32.83 -16.68 9.71
C GLY A 249 -33.05 -17.53 8.46
N GLU A 250 -32.08 -17.55 7.53
CA GLU A 250 -32.15 -18.31 6.28
C GLU A 250 -31.53 -19.72 6.40
N LEU A 251 -30.83 -19.97 7.51
CA LEU A 251 -30.14 -21.23 7.76
C LEU A 251 -31.10 -22.31 8.27
N SER A 252 -30.90 -23.53 7.77
CA SER A 252 -31.50 -24.73 8.36
C SER A 252 -31.12 -24.84 9.85
N GLU A 253 -31.95 -25.50 10.66
CA GLU A 253 -31.70 -25.69 12.10
C GLU A 253 -30.32 -26.31 12.37
N ARG A 254 -29.92 -27.27 11.54
CA ARG A 254 -28.60 -27.91 11.60
C ARG A 254 -27.46 -26.92 11.28
N SER A 255 -27.64 -26.08 10.25
CA SER A 255 -26.65 -25.06 9.90
C SER A 255 -26.54 -23.99 10.97
N ARG A 256 -27.64 -23.58 11.61
CA ARG A 256 -27.62 -22.67 12.77
C ARG A 256 -26.84 -23.27 13.94
N ASN A 257 -27.08 -24.53 14.27
CA ASN A 257 -26.34 -25.22 15.32
C ASN A 257 -24.84 -25.32 15.00
N LEU A 258 -24.46 -25.58 13.75
CA LEU A 258 -23.07 -25.61 13.33
C LEU A 258 -22.38 -24.25 13.50
N VAL A 259 -23.01 -23.15 13.09
CA VAL A 259 -22.42 -21.82 13.23
C VAL A 259 -22.38 -21.37 14.70
N GLY A 260 -23.44 -21.64 15.47
CA GLY A 260 -23.48 -21.36 16.90
C GLY A 260 -22.41 -22.14 17.69
N ILE A 261 -22.21 -23.42 17.37
CA ILE A 261 -21.15 -24.25 17.97
C ILE A 261 -19.77 -23.81 17.48
N ALA A 262 -19.62 -23.37 16.24
CA ALA A 262 -18.37 -22.82 15.74
C ALA A 262 -17.95 -21.54 16.48
N GLY A 263 -18.92 -20.79 17.02
CA GLY A 263 -18.70 -19.55 17.76
C GLY A 263 -18.15 -18.42 16.89
N ALA A 264 -18.39 -18.47 15.58
CA ALA A 264 -17.91 -17.46 14.63
C ALA A 264 -18.89 -16.29 14.56
N HIS A 265 -18.37 -15.05 14.64
CA HIS A 265 -19.15 -13.84 14.35
C HIS A 265 -19.13 -13.47 12.87
N SER A 266 -17.99 -13.70 12.22
CA SER A 266 -17.77 -13.49 10.79
C SER A 266 -16.90 -14.63 10.26
N PHE A 267 -17.05 -14.98 8.99
CA PHE A 267 -16.19 -15.97 8.34
C PHE A 267 -16.22 -15.82 6.82
N ILE A 268 -15.19 -16.34 6.17
CA ILE A 268 -15.16 -16.56 4.73
C ILE A 268 -15.20 -18.07 4.48
N CYS A 269 -15.97 -18.49 3.48
CA CYS A 269 -15.98 -19.86 2.99
C CYS A 269 -15.53 -19.88 1.53
N VAL A 270 -14.51 -20.67 1.22
CA VAL A 270 -13.89 -20.75 -0.10
C VAL A 270 -13.97 -22.19 -0.62
N PRO A 271 -14.47 -22.41 -1.85
CA PRO A 271 -14.49 -23.76 -2.42
C PRO A 271 -13.09 -24.23 -2.84
N ILE A 272 -12.81 -25.51 -2.58
CA ILE A 272 -11.63 -26.20 -3.09
C ILE A 272 -12.01 -26.81 -4.44
N ILE A 273 -11.46 -26.29 -5.53
CA ILE A 273 -11.85 -26.67 -6.90
C ILE A 273 -10.66 -27.31 -7.62
N TYR A 274 -10.91 -28.41 -8.33
CA TYR A 274 -9.96 -29.06 -9.22
C TYR A 274 -10.65 -29.42 -10.54
N GLU A 275 -10.08 -29.04 -11.69
CA GLU A 275 -10.65 -29.31 -13.02
C GLU A 275 -12.15 -28.98 -13.14
N ASN A 276 -12.56 -27.81 -12.63
CA ASN A 276 -13.96 -27.34 -12.54
C ASN A 276 -14.89 -28.16 -11.65
N GLU A 277 -14.36 -29.02 -10.78
CA GLU A 277 -15.13 -29.77 -9.80
C GLU A 277 -14.82 -29.32 -8.37
N SER A 278 -15.86 -29.08 -7.57
CA SER A 278 -15.70 -28.80 -6.14
C SER A 278 -15.37 -30.10 -5.40
N LEU A 279 -14.25 -30.10 -4.69
CA LEU A 279 -13.77 -31.21 -3.85
C LEU A 279 -14.08 -30.98 -2.37
N GLY A 280 -14.29 -29.74 -1.97
CA GLY A 280 -14.54 -29.37 -0.58
C GLY A 280 -14.68 -27.87 -0.39
N VAL A 281 -14.62 -27.45 0.86
CA VAL A 281 -14.61 -26.04 1.28
C VAL A 281 -13.62 -25.83 2.42
N LEU A 282 -13.07 -24.63 2.49
CA LEU A 282 -12.26 -24.08 3.57
C LEU A 282 -13.00 -22.89 4.19
#